data_AF-A0A329CT47-F1
#
_entry.id   AF-A0A329CT47-F1
#
_cell.length_a   1.000
_cell.length_b   1.000
_cell.length_c   1.000
_cell.angle_alpha   90.00
_cell.angle_beta   90.00
_cell.angle_gamma   90.00
#
_symmetry.space_group_name_H-M   'P 1'
#
loop_
_entity.id
_entity.type
_entity.pdbx_description
1 polymer ?
#
loop_
_entity_poly.entity_id
_entity_poly.type
_entity_poly.pdbx_seq_one_letter_code
_entity_poly.pdbx_strand_id
1 'polypeptide(L)'
;MNDTPASVQFKIAAARGLLDAGLILAICAHLAAWVGLALAFGLASWPCVAMACASGAVAVLALWLLIRLAIDHRLFTMLAHSTASTNEDDALAALDHALQRLGWIDETKTGRTLDARVRGVARLVRLVTILAVVQVLVIALAALTGAF
;
A
#
# COMPACT_ATOMS: atom_id res chain seq x y z
N MET A 1 -17.91 -21.94 -8.28
CA MET A 1 -17.71 -21.95 -9.74
C MET A 1 -16.22 -21.73 -9.91
N ASN A 2 -15.46 -22.76 -10.27
CA ASN A 2 -14.01 -22.64 -10.34
C ASN A 2 -13.65 -21.68 -11.48
N ASP A 3 -12.87 -20.66 -11.15
CA ASP A 3 -12.35 -19.72 -12.11
C ASP A 3 -11.48 -20.45 -13.15
N THR A 4 -11.54 -20.03 -14.41
CA THR A 4 -10.67 -20.60 -15.44
C THR A 4 -9.22 -20.21 -15.15
N PRO A 5 -8.22 -21.05 -15.48
CA PRO A 5 -6.82 -20.74 -15.22
C PRO A 5 -6.38 -19.39 -15.83
N ALA A 6 -6.96 -18.99 -16.96
CA ALA A 6 -6.75 -17.67 -17.56
C ALA A 6 -7.27 -16.53 -16.65
N SER A 7 -8.47 -16.67 -16.09
CA SER A 7 -9.05 -15.66 -15.20
C SER A 7 -8.25 -15.47 -13.90
N VAL A 8 -7.69 -16.56 -13.35
CA VAL A 8 -6.79 -16.52 -12.19
C VAL A 8 -5.54 -15.70 -12.49
N GLN A 9 -4.90 -15.95 -13.64
CA GLN A 9 -3.72 -15.22 -14.08
C GLN A 9 -4.02 -13.72 -14.29
N PHE A 10 -5.17 -13.38 -14.89
CA PHE A 10 -5.58 -11.97 -15.04
C PHE A 10 -5.81 -11.28 -13.70
N LYS A 11 -6.42 -11.96 -12.71
CA LYS A 11 -6.62 -11.41 -11.36
C LYS A 11 -5.27 -11.13 -10.67
N ILE A 12 -4.32 -12.06 -10.77
CA ILE A 12 -2.97 -11.89 -10.22
C ILE A 12 -2.22 -10.76 -10.92
N ALA A 13 -2.29 -10.68 -12.25
CA ALA A 13 -1.68 -9.61 -13.03
C ALA A 13 -2.25 -8.23 -12.67
N ALA A 14 -3.58 -8.13 -12.53
CA ALA A 14 -4.25 -6.91 -12.10
C ALA A 14 -3.81 -6.47 -10.69
N ALA A 15 -3.70 -7.41 -9.75
CA ALA A 15 -3.19 -7.13 -8.41
C ALA A 15 -1.75 -6.62 -8.44
N ARG A 16 -0.87 -7.20 -9.26
CA ARG A 16 0.52 -6.75 -9.42
C ARG A 16 0.60 -5.35 -10.00
N GLY A 17 -0.15 -5.05 -11.06
CA GLY A 17 -0.20 -3.71 -11.63
C GLY A 17 -0.70 -2.65 -10.62
N LEU A 18 -1.67 -3.00 -9.78
CA LEU A 18 -2.11 -2.15 -8.67
C LEU A 18 -0.99 -1.93 -7.63
N LEU A 19 -0.25 -2.98 -7.28
CA LEU A 19 0.85 -2.90 -6.32
C LEU A 19 2.00 -2.04 -6.86
N ASP A 20 2.35 -2.18 -8.13
CA ASP A 20 3.39 -1.35 -8.78
C ASP A 20 2.99 0.14 -8.78
N ALA A 21 1.75 0.45 -9.17
CA ALA A 21 1.24 1.82 -9.11
C ALA A 21 1.19 2.35 -7.67
N GLY A 22 0.76 1.51 -6.72
CA GLY A 22 0.72 1.85 -5.30
C GLY A 22 2.10 2.14 -4.72
N LEU A 23 3.13 1.37 -5.11
CA LEU A 23 4.51 1.57 -4.67
C LEU A 23 5.04 2.93 -5.09
N ILE A 24 4.87 3.28 -6.38
CA ILE A 24 5.27 4.60 -6.90
C ILE A 24 4.56 5.71 -6.12
N LEU A 25 3.24 5.57 -5.92
CA LEU A 25 2.45 6.57 -5.22
C LEU A 25 2.87 6.71 -3.75
N ALA A 26 3.21 5.61 -3.08
CA ALA A 26 3.69 5.62 -1.70
C ALA A 26 5.06 6.29 -1.57
N ILE A 27 5.97 6.05 -2.52
CA ILE A 27 7.26 6.74 -2.60
C ILE A 27 7.03 8.25 -2.79
N CYS A 28 6.20 8.65 -3.75
CA CYS A 28 5.87 10.06 -3.98
C CYS A 28 5.26 10.72 -2.74
N ALA A 29 4.31 10.06 -2.08
CA ALA A 29 3.70 10.57 -0.84
C ALA A 29 4.73 10.73 0.28
N HIS A 30 5.64 9.77 0.43
CA HIS A 30 6.71 9.83 1.44
C HIS A 30 7.70 10.97 1.15
N LEU A 31 8.12 11.15 -0.10
CA LEU A 31 8.98 12.26 -0.49
C LEU A 31 8.28 13.62 -0.28
N ALA A 32 7.00 13.73 -0.65
CA ALA A 32 6.20 14.93 -0.41
C ALA A 32 6.05 15.22 1.10
N ALA A 33 5.98 14.19 1.94
CA ALA A 33 5.97 14.33 3.39
C ALA A 33 7.26 14.95 3.93
N TRP A 34 8.42 14.52 3.42
CA TRP A 34 9.71 15.13 3.78
C TRP A 34 9.83 16.58 3.32
N VAL A 35 9.33 16.89 2.11
CA VAL A 35 9.24 18.28 1.65
C VAL A 35 8.37 19.10 2.60
N GLY A 36 7.16 18.64 2.92
CA GLY A 36 6.28 19.31 3.89
C GLY A 36 6.95 19.52 5.25
N LEU A 37 7.70 18.54 5.75
CA LEU A 37 8.44 18.69 7.00
C LEU A 37 9.56 19.75 6.89
N ALA A 38 10.34 19.74 5.82
CA ALA A 38 11.41 20.72 5.59
C ALA A 38 10.87 22.16 5.52
N LEU A 39 9.73 22.34 4.85
CA LEU A 39 9.04 23.62 4.77
C LEU A 39 8.58 24.12 6.13
N ALA A 40 8.06 23.24 6.98
CA ALA A 40 7.63 23.60 8.33
C ALA A 40 8.77 24.15 9.20
N PHE A 41 10.01 23.68 9.01
CA PHE A 41 11.17 24.20 9.74
C PHE A 41 11.63 25.59 9.30
N GLY A 42 11.21 26.07 8.13
CA GLY A 42 11.53 27.41 7.65
C GLY A 42 10.78 28.54 8.36
N LEU A 43 9.87 28.21 9.28
CA LEU A 43 8.82 29.11 9.72
C LEU A 43 8.63 29.07 11.23
N ALA A 44 8.66 30.24 11.88
CA ALA A 44 8.57 30.38 13.32
C ALA A 44 7.14 30.70 13.79
N SER A 45 6.15 29.85 13.47
CA SER A 45 4.75 30.06 13.87
C SER A 45 4.03 28.75 14.26
N TRP A 46 2.94 28.86 15.03
CA TRP A 46 2.15 27.70 15.47
C TRP A 46 1.59 26.82 14.31
N PRO A 47 1.14 27.39 13.17
CA PRO A 47 0.78 26.60 11.97
C PRO A 47 1.87 25.63 11.50
N CYS A 48 3.14 25.94 11.73
CA CYS A 48 4.28 25.13 11.32
C CYS A 48 4.38 23.85 12.14
N VAL A 49 4.04 23.91 13.43
CA VAL A 49 3.98 22.73 14.30
C VAL A 49 2.89 21.77 13.80
N ALA A 50 1.70 22.30 13.49
CA ALA A 50 0.61 21.48 12.95
C ALA A 50 0.99 20.82 11.61
N MET A 51 1.65 21.57 10.73
CA MET A 51 2.15 21.08 9.44
C MET A 51 3.25 20.03 9.57
N ALA A 52 4.19 20.22 10.51
CA ALA A 52 5.25 19.26 10.81
C ALA A 52 4.66 17.96 11.36
N CYS A 53 3.69 18.05 12.28
CA CYS A 53 2.97 16.89 12.82
C CYS A 53 2.19 16.16 11.72
N ALA A 54 1.46 16.88 10.87
CA ALA A 54 0.72 16.30 9.76
C ALA A 54 1.66 15.60 8.77
N SER A 55 2.71 16.28 8.31
CA SER A 55 3.68 15.73 7.37
C SER A 55 4.44 14.55 7.98
N GLY A 56 4.80 14.61 9.27
CA GLY A 56 5.41 13.50 9.99
C GLY A 56 4.50 12.26 10.06
N ALA A 57 3.21 12.46 10.37
CA ALA A 57 2.22 11.38 10.38
C ALA A 57 2.06 10.77 8.99
N VAL A 58 2.00 11.61 7.94
CA VAL A 58 1.98 11.14 6.54
C VAL A 58 3.23 10.33 6.23
N ALA A 59 4.43 10.79 6.61
CA ALA A 59 5.69 10.10 6.33
C ALA A 59 5.69 8.68 6.91
N VAL A 60 5.27 8.54 8.18
CA VAL A 60 5.20 7.25 8.88
C VAL A 60 4.16 6.33 8.22
N LEU A 61 2.96 6.85 7.94
CA LEU A 61 1.90 6.06 7.30
C LEU A 61 2.26 5.64 5.87
N ALA A 62 2.88 6.54 5.10
CA ALA A 62 3.33 6.26 3.73
C ALA A 62 4.43 5.19 3.74
N LEU A 63 5.37 5.25 4.69
CA LEU A 63 6.41 4.25 4.86
C LEU A 63 5.82 2.87 5.23
N TRP A 64 4.87 2.85 6.17
CA TRP A 64 4.17 1.61 6.53
C TRP A 64 3.45 0.97 5.34
N LEU A 65 2.70 1.79 4.58
CA LEU A 65 1.99 1.32 3.38
C LEU A 65 2.96 0.88 2.28
N LEU A 66 4.10 1.56 2.12
CA LEU A 66 5.16 1.18 1.18
C LEU A 66 5.69 -0.23 1.49
N ILE A 67 6.01 -0.49 2.76
CA ILE A 67 6.46 -1.82 3.22
C ILE A 67 5.39 -2.87 2.90
N ARG A 68 4.12 -2.58 3.23
CA ARG A 68 3.01 -3.51 3.00
C ARG A 68 2.84 -3.84 1.52
N LEU A 69 2.84 -2.83 0.65
CA LEU A 69 2.74 -2.99 -0.79
C LEU A 69 3.92 -3.78 -1.35
N ALA A 70 5.14 -3.54 -0.86
CA ALA A 70 6.34 -4.25 -1.32
C ALA A 70 6.31 -5.73 -0.95
N ILE A 71 5.85 -6.06 0.28
CA ILE A 71 5.65 -7.44 0.71
C ILE A 71 4.57 -8.10 -0.14
N ASP A 72 3.40 -7.47 -0.26
CA ASP A 72 2.28 -8.04 -1.01
C ASP A 72 2.67 -8.22 -2.50
N HIS A 73 3.45 -7.32 -3.10
CA HIS A 73 3.95 -7.47 -4.48
C HIS A 73 4.81 -8.73 -4.66
N ARG A 74 5.72 -9.01 -3.72
CA ARG A 74 6.55 -10.22 -3.75
C ARG A 74 5.70 -11.49 -3.54
N LEU A 75 4.72 -11.44 -2.64
CA LEU A 75 3.81 -12.56 -2.40
C LEU A 75 2.96 -12.88 -3.64
N PHE A 76 2.38 -11.87 -4.31
CA PHE A 76 1.62 -12.07 -5.54
C PHE A 76 2.50 -12.54 -6.71
N THR A 77 3.77 -12.10 -6.75
CA THR A 77 4.74 -12.61 -7.72
C THR A 77 4.99 -14.10 -7.51
N MET A 78 5.23 -14.54 -6.27
CA MET A 78 5.40 -15.96 -5.95
C MET A 78 4.12 -16.75 -6.22
N LEU A 79 2.96 -16.20 -5.86
CA LEU A 79 1.66 -16.84 -6.12
C LEU A 79 1.44 -17.09 -7.62
N ALA A 80 1.81 -16.15 -8.49
CA ALA A 80 1.73 -16.32 -9.94
C ALA A 80 2.50 -17.57 -10.42
N HIS A 81 3.71 -17.78 -9.88
CA HIS A 81 4.53 -18.94 -10.21
C HIS A 81 3.93 -20.25 -9.65
N SER A 82 3.43 -20.23 -8.41
CA SER A 82 2.81 -21.40 -7.79
C SER A 82 1.52 -21.84 -8.51
N THR A 83 0.69 -20.89 -8.97
CA THR A 83 -0.53 -21.20 -9.73
C THR A 83 -0.26 -21.73 -11.13
N ALA A 84 0.98 -21.63 -11.63
CA ALA A 84 1.37 -22.24 -12.90
C ALA A 84 1.71 -23.74 -12.75
N SER A 85 2.13 -24.18 -11.56
CA SER A 85 2.52 -25.56 -11.27
C SER A 85 1.48 -26.36 -10.47
N THR A 86 0.56 -25.68 -9.79
CA THR A 86 -0.47 -26.27 -8.93
C THR A 86 -1.81 -25.56 -9.16
N ASN A 87 -2.92 -26.13 -8.66
CA ASN A 87 -4.22 -25.47 -8.74
C ASN A 87 -4.25 -24.22 -7.82
N GLU A 88 -5.22 -23.34 -8.01
CA GLU A 88 -5.33 -22.09 -7.24
C GLU A 88 -5.50 -22.33 -5.74
N ASP A 89 -6.36 -23.29 -5.37
CA ASP A 89 -6.73 -23.54 -3.98
C ASP A 89 -5.54 -24.03 -3.16
N ASP A 90 -4.73 -24.93 -3.73
CA ASP A 90 -3.51 -25.47 -3.12
C ASP A 90 -2.46 -24.36 -2.95
N ALA A 91 -2.29 -23.50 -3.96
CA ALA A 91 -1.36 -22.38 -3.89
C ALA A 91 -1.78 -21.36 -2.82
N LEU A 92 -3.08 -21.05 -2.71
CA LEU A 92 -3.62 -20.17 -1.68
C LEU A 92 -3.52 -20.79 -0.27
N ALA A 93 -3.78 -22.09 -0.14
CA ALA A 93 -3.64 -22.81 1.13
C ALA A 93 -2.19 -22.83 1.61
N ALA A 94 -1.23 -23.07 0.71
CA ALA A 94 0.19 -23.02 1.02
C ALA A 94 0.64 -21.62 1.46
N LEU A 95 0.14 -20.57 0.78
CA LEU A 95 0.38 -19.19 1.18
C LEU A 95 -0.18 -18.90 2.59
N ASP A 96 -1.43 -19.29 2.86
CA ASP A 96 -2.04 -19.06 4.18
C ASP A 96 -1.31 -19.81 5.29
N HIS A 97 -0.89 -21.05 5.03
CA HIS A 97 -0.10 -21.82 5.99
C HIS A 97 1.24 -21.14 6.30
N ALA A 98 1.93 -20.61 5.28
CA ALA A 98 3.17 -19.86 5.49
C ALA A 98 2.93 -18.57 6.29
N LEU A 99 1.89 -17.80 5.96
CA LEU A 99 1.55 -16.56 6.67
C LEU A 99 1.13 -16.79 8.12
N GLN A 100 0.41 -17.88 8.41
CA GLN A 100 0.09 -18.29 9.77
C GLN A 100 1.34 -18.65 10.57
N ARG A 101 2.25 -19.44 9.99
CA ARG A 101 3.51 -19.83 10.65
C ARG A 101 4.41 -18.64 10.98
N LEU A 102 4.32 -17.57 10.18
CA LEU A 102 5.01 -16.30 10.45
C LEU A 102 4.28 -15.42 11.49
N GLY A 103 3.08 -15.81 11.94
CA GLY A 103 2.24 -15.01 12.83
C GLY A 103 1.66 -13.76 12.18
N TRP A 104 1.57 -13.72 10.85
CA TRP A 104 1.10 -12.53 10.11
C TRP A 104 -0.41 -12.51 9.90
N ILE A 105 -1.07 -13.67 9.99
CA ILE A 105 -2.52 -13.81 9.90
C ILE A 105 -3.03 -14.78 10.96
N ASP A 106 -4.24 -14.52 11.45
CA ASP A 106 -4.96 -15.40 12.37
C ASP A 106 -5.84 -16.41 11.61
N GLU A 107 -6.35 -17.42 12.29
CA GLU A 107 -7.23 -18.46 11.70
C GLU A 107 -8.46 -17.88 11.02
N THR A 108 -9.06 -16.82 11.57
CA THR A 108 -10.23 -16.12 11.00
C THR A 108 -9.99 -15.51 9.61
N LYS A 109 -8.73 -15.38 9.23
CA LYS A 109 -8.26 -14.69 8.02
C LYS A 109 -7.80 -15.66 6.93
N THR A 110 -7.94 -16.96 7.15
CA THR A 110 -7.47 -18.04 6.29
C THR A 110 -8.58 -18.49 5.33
N GLY A 111 -8.21 -19.10 4.20
CA GLY A 111 -9.17 -19.51 3.18
C GLY A 111 -9.78 -18.34 2.39
N ARG A 112 -9.18 -17.15 2.46
CA ARG A 112 -9.63 -16.00 1.67
C ARG A 112 -9.38 -16.25 0.18
N THR A 113 -10.45 -16.13 -0.61
CA THR A 113 -10.40 -16.25 -2.07
C THR A 113 -9.45 -15.23 -2.70
N LEU A 114 -8.93 -15.54 -3.89
CA LEU A 114 -8.07 -14.62 -4.63
C LEU A 114 -8.74 -13.26 -4.84
N ASP A 115 -10.02 -13.24 -5.21
CA ASP A 115 -10.80 -12.00 -5.37
C ASP A 115 -10.82 -11.13 -4.11
N ALA A 116 -10.97 -11.75 -2.94
CA ALA A 116 -10.94 -11.02 -1.67
C ALA A 116 -9.56 -10.39 -1.41
N ARG A 117 -8.48 -11.06 -1.82
CA ARG A 117 -7.10 -10.54 -1.72
C ARG A 117 -6.84 -9.40 -2.70
N VAL A 118 -7.28 -9.53 -3.95
CA VAL A 118 -7.17 -8.45 -4.96
C VAL A 118 -7.94 -7.20 -4.52
N ARG A 119 -9.15 -7.36 -3.97
CA ARG A 119 -9.88 -6.24 -3.35
C ARG A 119 -9.16 -5.65 -2.14
N GLY A 120 -8.46 -6.49 -1.36
CA GLY A 120 -7.57 -6.06 -0.29
C GLY A 120 -6.47 -5.13 -0.80
N VAL A 121 -5.77 -5.54 -1.86
CA VAL A 121 -4.74 -4.73 -2.54
C VAL A 121 -5.32 -3.41 -3.04
N ALA A 122 -6.47 -3.44 -3.73
CA ALA A 122 -7.11 -2.22 -4.23
C ALA A 122 -7.44 -1.23 -3.10
N ARG A 123 -7.86 -1.72 -1.93
CA ARG A 123 -8.08 -0.87 -0.74
C ARG A 123 -6.78 -0.25 -0.23
N LEU A 124 -5.67 -1.00 -0.21
CA LEU A 124 -4.36 -0.47 0.20
C LEU A 124 -3.90 0.65 -0.75
N VAL A 125 -4.01 0.45 -2.06
CA VAL A 125 -3.68 1.47 -3.07
C VAL A 125 -4.54 2.71 -2.86
N ARG A 126 -5.85 2.54 -2.64
CA ARG A 126 -6.76 3.66 -2.34
C ARG A 126 -6.34 4.45 -1.09
N LEU A 127 -5.90 3.77 -0.03
CA LEU A 127 -5.38 4.43 1.17
C LEU A 127 -4.13 5.26 0.88
N VAL A 128 -3.20 4.72 0.10
CA VAL A 128 -2.01 5.46 -0.35
C VAL A 128 -2.40 6.67 -1.20
N THR A 129 -3.39 6.55 -2.08
CA THR A 129 -3.89 7.67 -2.87
C THR A 129 -4.48 8.77 -2.00
N ILE A 130 -5.31 8.40 -1.03
CA ILE A 130 -5.87 9.37 -0.08
C ILE A 130 -4.74 10.09 0.67
N LEU A 131 -3.75 9.33 1.12
CA LEU A 131 -2.61 9.89 1.85
C LEU A 131 -1.78 10.86 1.01
N ALA A 132 -1.54 10.53 -0.26
CA ALA A 132 -0.85 11.41 -1.21
C ALA A 132 -1.64 12.71 -1.43
N VAL A 133 -2.96 12.62 -1.63
CA VAL A 133 -3.83 13.80 -1.78
C VAL A 133 -3.80 14.67 -0.54
N VAL A 134 -3.90 14.08 0.66
CA VAL A 134 -3.81 14.83 1.93
C VAL A 134 -2.48 15.57 2.02
N GLN A 135 -1.35 14.94 1.67
CA GLN A 135 -0.05 15.60 1.74
C GLN A 135 0.09 16.75 0.75
N VAL A 136 -0.43 16.60 -0.47
CA VAL A 136 -0.46 17.71 -1.44
C VAL A 136 -1.27 18.88 -0.90
N LEU A 137 -2.41 18.63 -0.26
CA LEU A 137 -3.22 19.68 0.36
C LEU A 137 -2.49 20.37 1.52
N VAL A 138 -1.75 19.63 2.34
CA VAL A 138 -0.91 20.19 3.42
C VAL A 138 0.15 21.14 2.85
N ILE A 139 0.86 20.72 1.80
CA ILE A 139 1.88 21.56 1.14
C ILE A 139 1.25 22.79 0.49
N ALA A 140 0.11 22.64 -0.19
CA ALA A 140 -0.60 23.75 -0.83
C ALA A 140 -1.08 24.79 0.19
N LEU A 141 -1.62 24.35 1.33
CA LEU A 141 -2.04 25.24 2.40
C LEU A 141 -0.84 26.01 3.00
N ALA A 142 0.31 25.35 3.13
CA ALA A 142 1.55 26.02 3.54
C ALA A 142 1.95 27.12 2.55
N ALA A 143 1.94 26.81 1.25
CA ALA A 143 2.24 27.80 0.22
C ALA A 143 1.29 29.01 0.26
N LEU A 144 -0.01 28.77 0.48
CA LEU A 144 -1.03 29.84 0.52
C LEU A 144 -0.96 30.71 1.77
N THR A 145 -0.47 30.20 2.89
CA THR A 145 -0.41 30.93 4.16
C THR A 145 0.80 31.86 4.28
N GLY A 146 1.51 32.11 3.16
CA GLY A 146 2.69 32.98 3.15
C GLY A 146 3.87 32.37 3.88
N ALA A 147 3.91 31.04 3.93
CA ALA A 147 4.97 30.29 4.58
C ALA A 147 6.26 30.20 3.72
N PHE A 148 6.39 31.16 2.80
CA PHE A 148 7.46 31.33 1.81
C PHE A 148 7.61 32.81 1.47
#